data_AF-A0A1A9K9M2-F1
#
_entry.id   AF-A0A1A9K9M2-F1
#
_cell.length_a   1.000
_cell.length_b   1.000
_cell.length_c   1.000
_cell.angle_alpha   90.00
_cell.angle_beta   90.00
_cell.angle_gamma   90.00
#
_symmetry.space_group_name_H-M   'P 1'
#
loop_
_entity.id
_entity.type
_entity.pdbx_description
1 polymer ?
#
loop_
_entity_poly.entity_id
_entity_poly.type
_entity_poly.pdbx_seq_one_letter_code
_entity_poly.pdbx_strand_id
1 'polypeptide(L)'
;MAVPSETPQDTLVSFLPHRLNRQPVVVRGLTADELWICAGLSAAAGFALGLPLAWLTHSIAMVPTLIVAGIALGVFVGGGFLRAQKRGRPDTWLYRQLQWRLALRHPALAALLGGQRLITRSGYWTTRRNANRGAP
;
A
#
# COMPACT_ATOMS: atom_id res chain seq x y z
N MET A 1 -34.34 44.79 -10.28
CA MET A 1 -33.71 43.46 -10.26
C MET A 1 -32.39 43.59 -9.54
N ALA A 2 -32.30 43.12 -8.29
CA ALA A 2 -31.06 43.17 -7.52
C ALA A 2 -30.22 41.94 -7.85
N VAL A 3 -28.99 42.15 -8.33
CA VAL A 3 -28.00 41.09 -8.51
C VAL A 3 -27.55 40.64 -7.12
N PRO A 4 -27.63 39.36 -6.76
CA PRO A 4 -27.14 38.89 -5.46
C PRO A 4 -25.63 39.11 -5.41
N SER A 5 -25.15 39.81 -4.37
CA SER A 5 -23.73 39.97 -4.10
C SER A 5 -23.14 38.62 -3.69
N GLU A 6 -22.39 37.97 -4.60
CA GLU A 6 -21.58 36.80 -4.28
C GLU A 6 -20.54 37.18 -3.21
N THR A 7 -20.62 36.52 -2.06
CA THR A 7 -19.64 36.62 -0.96
C THR A 7 -18.26 36.13 -1.43
N PRO A 8 -17.16 36.88 -1.24
CA PRO A 8 -15.81 36.50 -1.68
C PRO A 8 -15.20 35.25 -1.01
N GLN A 9 -15.95 34.55 -0.16
CA GLN A 9 -15.44 33.43 0.65
C GLN A 9 -15.27 32.13 -0.16
N ASP A 10 -15.92 32.00 -1.32
CA ASP A 10 -15.78 30.82 -2.17
C ASP A 10 -14.52 30.81 -3.05
N THR A 11 -13.80 31.95 -3.17
CA THR A 11 -12.60 32.05 -4.03
C THR A 11 -11.31 31.56 -3.34
N LEU A 12 -11.32 31.37 -2.01
CA LEU A 12 -10.16 30.89 -1.24
C LEU A 12 -10.04 29.36 -1.21
N VAL A 13 -11.02 28.62 -1.72
CA VAL A 13 -10.95 27.14 -1.87
C VAL A 13 -10.57 26.76 -3.32
N SER A 14 -9.86 27.65 -4.02
CA SER A 14 -9.39 27.40 -5.38
C SER A 14 -8.14 26.52 -5.38
N PHE A 15 -8.34 25.21 -5.20
CA PHE A 15 -7.32 24.17 -5.41
C PHE A 15 -6.37 23.95 -4.22
N LEU A 16 -6.86 23.25 -3.19
CA LEU A 16 -5.96 22.49 -2.32
C LEU A 16 -5.27 21.43 -3.19
N PRO A 17 -3.93 21.49 -3.39
CA PRO A 17 -3.27 20.57 -4.30
C PRO A 17 -3.42 19.16 -3.77
N HIS A 18 -4.20 18.34 -4.47
CA HIS A 18 -4.45 16.94 -4.08
C HIS A 18 -3.16 16.10 -4.01
N ARG A 19 -2.05 16.62 -4.58
CA ARG A 19 -0.69 16.06 -4.47
C ARG A 19 -0.12 16.14 -3.05
N LEU A 20 -0.58 17.07 -2.21
CA LEU A 20 -0.12 17.18 -0.82
C LEU A 20 -0.63 16.03 0.05
N ASN A 21 -1.81 15.50 -0.26
CA ASN A 21 -2.38 14.34 0.44
C ASN A 21 -1.88 13.00 -0.14
N ARG A 22 -1.07 13.05 -1.21
CA ARG A 22 -0.48 11.86 -1.82
C ARG A 22 0.93 11.69 -1.31
N GLN A 23 1.21 10.47 -0.88
CA GLN A 23 2.55 10.12 -0.42
C GLN A 23 3.55 10.27 -1.56
N PRO A 24 4.64 11.04 -1.37
CA PRO A 24 5.60 11.27 -2.44
C PRO A 24 6.31 9.97 -2.80
N VAL A 25 6.62 9.84 -4.08
CA VAL A 25 7.45 8.76 -4.60
C VAL A 25 8.91 9.07 -4.26
N VAL A 26 9.59 8.16 -3.56
CA VAL A 26 10.96 8.39 -3.07
C VAL A 26 11.99 7.78 -4.02
N VAL A 27 11.85 6.48 -4.36
CA VAL A 27 12.85 5.76 -5.18
C VAL A 27 12.14 4.92 -6.25
N ARG A 28 12.47 5.13 -7.52
CA ARG A 28 12.03 4.31 -8.68
C ARG A 28 10.52 4.11 -8.89
N GLY A 29 9.65 4.87 -8.23
CA GLY A 29 8.19 4.64 -8.27
C GLY A 29 7.60 4.09 -6.96
N LEU A 30 8.44 3.81 -5.98
CA LEU A 30 8.07 3.36 -4.64
C LEU A 30 7.74 4.55 -3.74
N THR A 31 6.65 4.45 -3.00
CA THR A 31 6.42 5.33 -1.84
C THR A 31 7.37 4.93 -0.71
N ALA A 32 7.58 5.83 0.26
CA ALA A 32 8.45 5.57 1.40
C ALA A 32 8.09 4.25 2.12
N ASP A 33 6.79 4.01 2.33
CA ASP A 33 6.30 2.81 3.02
C ASP A 33 6.58 1.53 2.23
N GLU A 34 6.42 1.56 0.91
CA GLU A 34 6.71 0.42 0.05
C GLU A 34 8.21 0.11 0.00
N LEU A 35 9.03 1.17 0.03
CA LEU A 35 10.49 1.02 0.09
C LEU A 35 10.90 0.32 1.38
N TRP A 36 10.35 0.69 2.53
CA TRP A 36 10.63 0.05 3.82
C TRP A 36 10.22 -1.43 3.83
N ILE A 37 9.04 -1.75 3.31
CA ILE A 37 8.58 -3.15 3.20
C ILE A 37 9.50 -3.95 2.27
N CYS A 38 9.83 -3.39 1.10
CA CYS A 38 10.70 -4.04 0.13
C CYS A 38 12.11 -4.24 0.70
N ALA A 39 12.70 -3.21 1.33
CA ALA A 39 14.00 -3.29 1.97
C ALA A 39 14.01 -4.31 3.10
N GLY A 40 12.99 -4.32 3.96
CA GLY A 40 12.86 -5.30 5.05
C GLY A 40 12.77 -6.75 4.55
N LEU A 41 11.93 -7.02 3.56
CA LEU A 41 11.82 -8.35 2.92
C LEU A 41 13.13 -8.78 2.27
N SER A 42 13.80 -7.85 1.60
CA SER A 42 15.06 -8.12 0.89
C SER A 42 16.22 -8.32 1.87
N ALA A 43 16.24 -7.58 2.98
CA ALA A 43 17.17 -7.77 4.07
C ALA A 43 16.97 -9.13 4.74
N ALA A 44 15.72 -9.53 5.01
CA ALA A 44 15.40 -10.84 5.57
C ALA A 44 15.82 -11.98 4.63
N ALA A 45 15.58 -11.84 3.33
CA ALA A 45 16.06 -12.79 2.32
C ALA A 45 17.60 -12.83 2.27
N GLY A 46 18.25 -11.67 2.26
CA GLY A 46 19.71 -11.55 2.29
C GLY A 46 20.33 -12.14 3.56
N PHE A 47 19.68 -12.01 4.71
CA PHE A 47 20.09 -12.65 5.96
C PHE A 47 19.89 -14.17 5.92
N ALA A 48 18.73 -14.63 5.43
CA ALA A 48 18.42 -16.06 5.32
C ALA A 48 19.38 -16.79 4.35
N LEU A 49 19.80 -16.12 3.27
CA LEU A 49 20.85 -16.61 2.36
C LEU A 49 22.26 -16.38 2.93
N GLY A 50 22.43 -15.31 3.71
CA GLY A 50 23.70 -14.94 4.31
C GLY A 50 24.18 -15.90 5.39
N LEU A 51 23.27 -16.42 6.20
CA LEU A 51 23.59 -17.38 7.26
C LEU A 51 24.26 -18.68 6.75
N PRO A 52 23.67 -19.41 5.77
CA PRO A 52 24.30 -20.63 5.25
C PRO A 52 25.60 -20.32 4.50
N LEU A 53 25.69 -19.19 3.80
CA LEU A 53 26.91 -18.81 3.09
C LEU A 53 28.04 -18.41 4.05
N ALA A 54 27.72 -17.72 5.15
CA ALA A 54 28.67 -17.39 6.19
C ALA A 54 29.17 -18.64 6.92
N TRP A 55 28.30 -19.62 7.14
CA TRP A 55 28.68 -20.92 7.69
C TRP A 55 29.63 -21.66 6.74
N LEU A 56 29.31 -21.72 5.45
CA LEU A 56 30.12 -22.38 4.43
C LEU A 56 31.50 -21.72 4.23
N THR A 57 31.55 -20.39 4.26
CA THR A 57 32.79 -19.62 4.07
C THR A 57 33.56 -19.38 5.38
N HIS A 58 33.01 -19.82 6.52
CA HIS A 58 33.50 -19.50 7.87
C HIS A 58 33.74 -18.00 8.11
N SER A 59 33.08 -17.12 7.34
CA SER A 59 33.28 -15.67 7.39
C SER A 59 32.02 -14.96 7.85
N ILE A 60 32.10 -14.38 9.05
CA ILE A 60 31.00 -13.62 9.66
C ILE A 60 30.66 -12.36 8.82
N ALA A 61 31.65 -11.82 8.09
CA ALA A 61 31.45 -10.68 7.20
C ALA A 61 30.50 -10.97 6.04
N MET A 62 30.23 -12.24 5.73
CA MET A 62 29.35 -12.60 4.61
C MET A 62 27.88 -12.27 4.89
N VAL A 63 27.46 -12.28 6.16
CA VAL A 63 26.08 -11.96 6.56
C VAL A 63 25.69 -10.51 6.24
N PRO A 64 26.40 -9.46 6.73
CA PRO A 64 26.06 -8.07 6.41
C PRO A 64 26.22 -7.76 4.91
N THR A 65 27.19 -8.40 4.24
CA THR A 65 27.41 -8.22 2.80
C THR A 65 26.22 -8.70 1.99
N LEU A 66 25.68 -9.88 2.30
CA LEU A 66 24.52 -10.45 1.61
C LEU A 66 23.21 -9.76 1.98
N ILE A 67 23.09 -9.20 3.18
CA ILE A 67 21.97 -8.32 3.53
C ILE A 67 21.98 -7.08 2.63
N VAL A 68 23.10 -6.35 2.56
CA VAL A 68 23.20 -5.12 1.76
C VAL A 68 23.00 -5.42 0.27
N ALA A 69 23.64 -6.47 -0.24
CA ALA A 69 23.46 -6.91 -1.63
C ALA A 69 22.01 -7.31 -1.91
N GLY A 70 21.37 -8.04 -0.98
CA GLY A 70 19.97 -8.42 -1.06
C GLY A 70 19.04 -7.20 -1.10
N ILE A 71 19.25 -6.22 -0.22
CA ILE A 71 18.48 -4.95 -0.23
C ILE A 71 18.64 -4.22 -1.56
N ALA A 72 19.87 -4.05 -2.03
CA ALA A 72 20.14 -3.35 -3.29
C ALA A 72 19.44 -4.03 -4.47
N LEU A 73 19.60 -5.36 -4.59
CA LEU A 73 18.96 -6.14 -5.64
C LEU A 73 17.43 -6.11 -5.53
N GLY A 74 16.92 -6.29 -4.32
CA GLY A 74 15.49 -6.33 -4.04
C GLY A 74 14.80 -4.98 -4.29
N VAL A 75 15.42 -3.86 -3.93
CA VAL A 75 14.89 -2.51 -4.26
C VAL A 75 15.00 -2.24 -5.76
N PHE A 76 16.06 -2.70 -6.43
CA PHE A 76 16.22 -2.54 -7.88
C PHE A 76 15.12 -3.28 -8.65
N VAL A 77 14.97 -4.57 -8.38
CA VAL A 77 14.00 -5.45 -9.04
C VAL A 77 12.58 -5.12 -8.58
N GLY A 78 12.38 -4.95 -7.28
CA GLY A 78 11.10 -4.61 -6.65
C GLY A 78 10.57 -3.26 -7.14
N GLY A 79 11.43 -2.24 -7.27
CA GLY A 79 11.03 -0.95 -7.84
C GLY A 79 10.56 -1.06 -9.29
N GLY A 80 11.26 -1.85 -10.12
CA GLY A 80 10.84 -2.13 -11.50
C GLY A 80 9.51 -2.87 -11.58
N PHE A 81 9.35 -3.93 -10.77
CA PHE A 81 8.13 -4.72 -10.72
C PHE A 81 6.94 -3.93 -10.19
N LEU A 82 7.09 -3.21 -9.08
CA LEU A 82 6.02 -2.35 -8.53
C LEU A 82 5.64 -1.24 -9.51
N ARG A 83 6.59 -0.65 -10.24
CA ARG A 83 6.29 0.35 -11.27
C ARG A 83 5.46 -0.22 -12.41
N ALA A 84 5.72 -1.46 -12.82
CA ALA A 84 4.91 -2.16 -13.82
C ALA A 84 3.51 -2.50 -13.28
N GLN A 85 3.41 -2.99 -12.05
CA GLN A 85 2.13 -3.38 -11.42
C GLN A 85 1.24 -2.17 -11.09
N LYS A 86 1.84 -1.02 -10.78
CA LYS A 86 1.10 0.24 -10.53
C LYS A 86 0.58 0.91 -11.80
N ARG A 87 0.90 0.41 -13.00
CA ARG A 87 0.50 1.05 -14.26
C ARG A 87 -1.03 0.98 -14.43
N GLY A 88 -1.70 2.14 -14.36
CA GLY A 88 -3.15 2.26 -14.47
C GLY A 88 -3.94 1.84 -13.22
N ARG A 89 -3.29 1.64 -12.07
CA ARG A 89 -3.93 1.27 -10.80
C ARG A 89 -3.92 2.45 -9.81
N PRO A 90 -4.92 2.57 -8.93
CA PRO A 90 -4.98 3.65 -7.94
C PRO A 90 -3.87 3.53 -6.87
N ASP A 91 -3.47 4.66 -6.29
CA ASP A 91 -2.28 4.78 -5.42
C ASP A 91 -2.31 3.85 -4.18
N THR A 92 -3.49 3.56 -3.63
CA THR A 92 -3.67 2.67 -2.46
C THR A 92 -3.94 1.21 -2.82
N TRP A 93 -3.92 0.87 -4.11
CA TRP A 93 -4.28 -0.47 -4.59
C TRP A 93 -3.42 -1.56 -3.96
N LEU A 94 -2.10 -1.36 -3.92
CA LEU A 94 -1.17 -2.39 -3.46
C LEU A 94 -1.39 -2.73 -1.98
N TYR A 95 -1.53 -1.71 -1.14
CA TYR A 95 -1.85 -1.87 0.27
C TYR A 95 -3.19 -2.58 0.46
N ARG A 96 -4.25 -2.13 -0.23
CA ARG A 96 -5.58 -2.78 -0.16
C ARG A 96 -5.57 -4.21 -0.66
N GLN A 97 -4.83 -4.50 -1.73
CA GLN A 97 -4.72 -5.83 -2.29
C GLN A 97 -3.97 -6.77 -1.35
N LEU A 98 -2.90 -6.28 -0.70
CA LEU A 98 -2.16 -7.03 0.30
C LEU A 98 -3.02 -7.28 1.54
N GLN A 99 -3.70 -6.26 2.06
CA GLN A 99 -4.66 -6.39 3.15
C GLN A 99 -5.75 -7.40 2.82
N TRP A 100 -6.34 -7.33 1.62
CA TRP A 100 -7.35 -8.29 1.17
C TRP A 100 -6.78 -9.71 1.08
N ARG A 101 -5.57 -9.89 0.53
CA ARG A 101 -4.90 -11.21 0.48
C ARG A 101 -4.62 -11.78 1.86
N LEU A 102 -4.14 -10.95 2.80
CA LEU A 102 -3.95 -11.37 4.19
C LEU A 102 -5.29 -11.71 4.86
N ALA A 103 -6.33 -10.90 4.62
CA ALA A 103 -7.66 -11.13 5.16
C ALA A 103 -8.24 -12.48 4.71
N LEU A 104 -8.00 -12.89 3.45
CA LEU A 104 -8.47 -14.17 2.93
C LEU A 104 -7.60 -15.36 3.36
N ARG A 105 -6.27 -15.21 3.44
CA ARG A 105 -5.35 -16.33 3.73
C ARG A 105 -5.10 -16.57 5.22
N HIS A 106 -5.17 -15.53 6.04
CA HIS A 106 -4.84 -15.60 7.47
C HIS A 106 -5.86 -14.80 8.31
N PRO A 107 -7.05 -15.35 8.58
CA PRO A 107 -8.11 -14.63 9.29
C PRO A 107 -7.71 -14.19 10.71
N ALA A 108 -6.82 -14.93 11.38
CA ALA A 108 -6.28 -14.54 12.69
C ALA A 108 -5.40 -13.26 12.61
N LEU A 109 -4.55 -13.14 11.59
CA LEU A 109 -3.73 -11.95 11.36
C LEU A 109 -4.58 -10.78 10.84
N ALA A 110 -5.67 -11.08 10.14
CA ALA A 110 -6.62 -10.08 9.68
C ALA A 110 -7.31 -9.34 10.83
N ALA A 111 -7.60 -10.02 11.94
CA ALA A 111 -8.18 -9.40 13.13
C ALA A 111 -7.22 -8.37 13.77
N LEU A 112 -5.92 -8.68 13.82
CA LEU A 112 -4.87 -7.78 14.36
C LEU A 112 -4.57 -6.59 13.44
N LEU A 113 -4.64 -6.77 12.12
CA LEU A 113 -4.29 -5.74 11.13
C LEU A 113 -5.49 -4.86 10.71
N GLY A 114 -6.63 -4.95 11.41
CA GLY A 114 -7.83 -4.16 11.09
C GLY A 114 -8.59 -4.64 9.84
N GLY A 115 -8.32 -5.86 9.39
CA GLY A 115 -8.94 -6.51 8.22
C GLY A 115 -10.46 -6.67 8.32
N GLN A 116 -11.01 -6.62 9.54
CA GLN A 116 -12.46 -6.66 9.82
C GLN A 116 -13.23 -5.47 9.24
N ARG A 117 -12.54 -4.37 8.89
CA ARG A 117 -13.15 -3.20 8.22
C ARG A 117 -13.23 -3.35 6.70
N LEU A 118 -12.57 -4.34 6.10
CA LEU A 118 -12.67 -4.58 4.66
C LEU A 118 -13.97 -5.31 4.33
N ILE A 119 -14.75 -4.72 3.42
CA ILE A 119 -15.92 -5.36 2.84
C ILE A 119 -15.43 -6.47 1.91
N THR A 120 -15.39 -7.71 2.40
CA THR A 120 -15.00 -8.90 1.62
C THR A 120 -16.20 -9.60 0.97
N ARG A 121 -17.42 -9.19 1.30
CA ARG A 121 -18.65 -9.70 0.69
C ARG A 121 -18.87 -9.11 -0.70
N SER A 122 -19.07 -9.98 -1.68
CA SER A 122 -19.71 -9.62 -2.94
C SER A 122 -21.23 -9.69 -2.76
N GLY A 123 -21.96 -8.79 -3.40
CA GLY A 123 -23.42 -8.78 -3.35
C GLY A 123 -23.98 -7.80 -4.38
N TYR A 124 -25.21 -8.05 -4.79
CA TYR A 124 -25.93 -7.14 -5.67
C TYR A 124 -26.38 -5.92 -4.86
N TRP A 125 -25.87 -4.75 -5.22
CA TRP A 125 -26.32 -3.49 -4.64
C TRP A 125 -27.52 -3.00 -5.43
N THR A 126 -28.64 -2.73 -4.75
CA THR A 126 -29.79 -2.07 -5.35
C THR A 126 -29.94 -0.70 -4.70
N THR A 127 -30.23 0.32 -5.49
CA THR A 127 -30.45 1.70 -5.00
C THR A 127 -31.89 1.93 -4.55
N ARG A 128 -32.75 0.91 -4.56
CA ARG A 128 -34.15 1.06 -4.13
C ARG A 128 -34.20 1.27 -2.62
N ARG A 129 -34.80 2.39 -2.19
CA ARG A 129 -35.25 2.56 -0.81
C ARG A 129 -36.41 1.60 -0.58
N ASN A 130 -36.26 0.65 0.34
CA ASN A 130 -37.40 -0.08 0.86
C ASN A 130 -38.26 0.93 1.63
N ALA A 131 -39.33 1.42 0.99
CA ALA A 131 -40.37 2.13 1.69
C ALA A 131 -41.02 1.11 2.62
N ASN A 132 -40.69 1.17 3.91
CA ASN A 132 -41.38 0.42 4.94
C ASN A 132 -42.81 0.98 5.01
N ARG A 133 -43.70 0.48 4.15
CA ARG A 133 -45.13 0.71 4.29
C ARG A 133 -45.55 -0.12 5.49
N GLY A 134 -45.77 0.55 6.62
CA GLY A 134 -46.33 -0.06 7.81
C GLY A 134 -47.52 -0.92 7.39
N ALA A 135 -47.43 -2.21 7.72
CA ALA A 135 -48.55 -3.11 7.55
C ALA A 135 -49.67 -2.67 8.51
N PRO A 136 -50.95 -2.79 8.09
CA PRO A 136 -52.12 -2.39 8.87
C PRO A 136 -52.33 -3.24 10.13
#